data_AF-I3ZV97-F1
#
_entry.id   AF-I3ZV97-F1
#
_cell.length_a   1.000
_cell.length_b   1.000
_cell.length_c   1.000
_cell.angle_alpha   90.00
_cell.angle_beta   90.00
_cell.angle_gamma   90.00
#
_symmetry.space_group_name_H-M   'P 1'
#
loop_
_entity.id
_entity.type
_entity.pdbx_description
1 polymer ?
#
loop_
_entity_poly.entity_id
_entity_poly.type
_entity_poly.pdbx_seq_one_letter_code
_entity_poly.pdbx_strand_id
1 'polypeptide(L)' 'MLGTILDVLFVTMIILAIAVVEEGNLVTAIVKYSLLSLLFILALFELNAPDVALSAIVVGAVVIGVFLFTVEEVRK' A
#
# COMPACT_ATOMS: atom_id res chain seq x y z
N MET A 1 -9.49 -22.87 -1.05
CA MET A 1 -10.08 -21.76 -0.30
C MET A 1 -9.08 -20.62 -0.08
N LEU A 2 -7.83 -20.90 0.30
CA LEU A 2 -6.73 -19.90 0.33
C LEU A 2 -6.49 -19.20 -1.02
N GLY A 3 -6.54 -19.93 -2.13
CA GLY A 3 -6.38 -19.35 -3.47
C GLY A 3 -7.41 -18.26 -3.79
N THR A 4 -8.68 -18.47 -3.47
CA THR A 4 -9.76 -17.55 -3.85
C THR A 4 -9.66 -16.19 -3.14
N ILE A 5 -9.22 -16.17 -1.88
CA ILE A 5 -9.04 -14.91 -1.13
C ILE A 5 -7.81 -14.16 -1.65
N LEU A 6 -6.71 -14.88 -1.86
CA LEU A 6 -5.47 -14.29 -2.37
C LEU A 6 -5.64 -13.74 -3.80
N ASP A 7 -6.37 -14.45 -4.66
CA ASP A 7 -6.69 -14.02 -6.02
C ASP A 7 -7.49 -12.71 -6.02
N VAL A 8 -8.53 -12.62 -5.18
CA VAL A 8 -9.34 -11.39 -5.02
C VAL A 8 -8.47 -10.25 -4.48
N LEU A 9 -7.58 -10.55 -3.55
CA LEU A 9 -6.67 -9.56 -2.97
C LEU A 9 -5.71 -9.03 -4.03
N PHE A 10 -5.12 -9.87 -4.87
CA PHE A 10 -4.26 -9.43 -5.97
C PHE A 10 -4.99 -8.59 -7.01
N VAL A 11 -6.20 -8.98 -7.40
CA VAL A 11 -7.02 -8.15 -8.31
C VAL A 11 -7.31 -6.79 -7.67
N THR A 12 -7.65 -6.76 -6.39
CA THR A 12 -7.89 -5.51 -5.65
C THR A 12 -6.64 -4.64 -5.58
N MET A 13 -5.46 -5.24 -5.36
CA MET A 13 -4.18 -4.53 -5.38
C MET A 13 -3.89 -3.89 -6.74
N ILE A 14 -4.18 -4.58 -7.85
CA ILE A 14 -4.00 -4.03 -9.20
C ILE A 14 -4.90 -2.81 -9.40
N ILE A 15 -6.19 -2.93 -9.07
CA ILE A 15 -7.15 -1.83 -9.19
C ILE A 15 -6.71 -0.63 -8.34
N LEU A 16 -6.27 -0.89 -7.10
CA LEU A 16 -5.84 0.17 -6.19
C LEU A 16 -4.54 0.82 -6.66
N ALA A 17 -3.60 0.06 -7.23
CA ALA A 17 -2.37 0.60 -7.81
C ALA A 17 -2.67 1.55 -8.97
N ILE A 18 -3.61 1.19 -9.86
CA ILE A 18 -4.09 2.09 -10.92
C ILE A 18 -4.71 3.34 -10.30
N ALA A 19 -5.58 3.18 -9.30
CA ALA A 19 -6.24 4.30 -8.62
C ALA A 19 -5.27 5.24 -7.88
N VAL A 20 -4.09 4.76 -7.45
CA VAL A 20 -3.01 5.59 -6.89
C VAL A 20 -2.37 6.43 -7.97
N VAL A 21 -2.03 5.83 -9.12
CA VAL A 21 -1.34 6.51 -10.22
C VAL A 21 -2.23 7.56 -10.89
N GLU A 22 -3.53 7.28 -11.02
CA GLU A 22 -4.49 8.20 -11.65
C GLU A 22 -4.94 9.35 -10.72
N GLU A 23 -4.59 9.33 -9.44
CA GLU A 23 -5.05 10.32 -8.49
C GLU A 23 -4.32 11.65 -8.66
N GLY A 24 -5.08 12.70 -9.03
CA GLY A 24 -4.53 14.05 -9.21
C GLY A 24 -4.16 14.75 -7.90
N ASN A 25 -4.77 14.36 -6.77
CA ASN A 25 -4.44 14.91 -5.47
C ASN A 25 -3.38 14.06 -4.75
N LEU A 26 -2.19 14.63 -4.53
CA LEU A 26 -1.07 13.92 -3.90
C LEU A 26 -1.40 13.36 -2.51
N VAL A 27 -2.20 14.06 -1.69
CA VAL A 27 -2.59 13.57 -0.36
C VAL A 27 -3.50 12.35 -0.50
N THR A 28 -4.49 12.42 -1.39
CA THR A 28 -5.37 11.28 -1.67
C THR A 28 -4.59 10.10 -2.26
N ALA A 29 -3.58 10.35 -3.10
CA ALA A 29 -2.72 9.32 -3.68
C ALA A 29 -1.94 8.59 -2.58
N ILE A 30 -1.40 9.32 -1.59
CA ILE A 30 -0.71 8.74 -0.43
C ILE A 30 -1.67 7.87 0.41
N VAL A 31 -2.90 8.32 0.62
CA VAL A 31 -3.91 7.52 1.36
C VAL A 31 -4.21 6.21 0.62
N LYS A 32 -4.45 6.28 -0.69
CA LYS A 32 -4.66 5.08 -1.52
C LYS A 32 -3.43 4.16 -1.52
N TYR A 33 -2.23 4.73 -1.56
CA TYR A 33 -0.97 3.98 -1.48
C TYR A 33 -0.82 3.28 -0.12
N SER A 34 -1.23 3.94 0.96
CA SER A 34 -1.21 3.35 2.31
C SER A 34 -2.14 2.14 2.40
N LEU A 35 -3.32 2.20 1.75
CA LEU A 35 -4.22 1.06 1.62
C LEU A 35 -3.63 -0.07 0.78
N LEU A 36 -2.92 0.26 -0.31
CA LEU A 36 -2.21 -0.73 -1.12
C LEU A 36 -1.12 -1.44 -0.32
N SER A 37 -0.36 -0.68 0.48
CA SER A 37 0.64 -1.22 1.39
C SER A 37 0.02 -2.17 2.41
N LEU A 38 -1.15 -1.83 2.96
CA LEU A 38 -1.87 -2.69 3.89
C LEU A 38 -2.30 -4.01 3.22
N LEU A 39 -2.86 -3.95 2.01
CA LEU A 39 -3.24 -5.16 1.26
C LEU A 39 -2.02 -6.02 0.95
N PHE A 40 -0.90 -5.42 0.58
CA PHE A 40 0.35 -6.14 0.37
C PHE A 40 0.82 -6.87 1.64
N ILE A 41 0.75 -6.23 2.80
CA ILE A 41 1.08 -6.85 4.09
C ILE A 41 0.15 -8.05 4.38
N LEU A 42 -1.16 -7.92 4.12
CA LEU A 42 -2.11 -9.02 4.25
C LEU A 42 -1.80 -10.18 3.30
N ALA A 43 -1.39 -9.88 2.06
CA ALA A 43 -0.94 -10.89 1.10
C ALA A 43 0.26 -11.69 1.63
N LEU A 44 1.22 -11.01 2.26
CA LEU A 44 2.40 -11.65 2.83
C LEU A 44 2.05 -12.59 4.00
N PHE A 45 1.06 -12.24 4.82
CA PHE A 45 0.56 -13.14 5.86
C PHE A 45 -0.10 -14.40 5.27
N GLU A 46 -0.94 -14.26 4.25
CA GLU A 46 -1.56 -15.40 3.54
C GLU A 46 -0.52 -16.29 2.84
N LEU A 47 0.58 -15.70 2.37
CA LEU A 47 1.71 -16.41 1.76
C LEU A 47 2.66 -17.07 2.78
N ASN A 48 2.34 -17.03 4.07
CA ASN A 48 3.19 -17.55 5.16
C ASN A 48 4.59 -16.89 5.21
N ALA A 49 4.67 -15.59 4.89
CA ALA A 49 5.91 -14.78 4.96
C ALA A 49 5.83 -13.68 6.05
N PRO A 50 5.69 -14.03 7.34
CA PRO A 50 5.46 -13.07 8.42
C PRO A 50 6.64 -12.13 8.67
N ASP A 51 7.88 -12.59 8.48
CA ASP A 51 9.08 -11.77 8.68
C ASP A 51 9.16 -10.63 7.65
N VAL A 52 8.77 -10.92 6.41
CA VAL A 52 8.67 -9.94 5.34
C VAL A 52 7.50 -8.98 5.60
N ALA A 53 6.36 -9.50 6.09
CA ALA A 53 5.21 -8.69 6.44
C ALA A 53 5.54 -7.66 7.54
N LEU A 54 6.24 -8.08 8.59
CA LEU A 54 6.68 -7.19 9.67
C LEU A 54 7.64 -6.10 9.16
N SER A 55 8.59 -6.49 8.30
CA SER A 55 9.50 -5.54 7.66
C SER A 55 8.76 -4.55 6.77
N ALA A 56 7.77 -5.02 6.00
CA ALA A 56 6.95 -4.21 5.12
C ALA A 56 6.09 -3.19 5.89
N ILE A 57 5.60 -3.53 7.09
CA ILE A 57 4.90 -2.57 7.96
C ILE A 57 5.81 -1.39 8.32
N VAL A 58 7.03 -1.67 8.77
CA VAL A 58 7.98 -0.64 9.19
C VAL A 58 8.40 0.23 8.01
N VAL A 59 8.78 -0.40 6.89
CA VAL A 59 9.20 0.31 5.67
C VAL A 59 8.03 1.14 5.12
N GLY A 60 6.82 0.58 5.06
CA GLY A 60 5.63 1.28 4.61
C GLY A 60 5.34 2.54 5.43
N ALA A 61 5.40 2.44 6.77
CA ALA A 61 5.21 3.60 7.65
C ALA A 61 6.25 4.70 7.41
N VAL A 62 7.52 4.34 7.23
CA VAL A 62 8.59 5.31 6.92
C VAL A 62 8.35 5.98 5.57
N VAL A 63 8.03 5.22 4.52
CA VAL A 63 7.78 5.75 3.18
C VAL A 63 6.57 6.69 3.18
N ILE A 64 5.47 6.31 3.82
CA ILE A 64 4.27 7.16 3.96
C ILE A 64 4.63 8.47 4.68
N GLY A 65 5.41 8.40 5.75
CA GLY A 65 5.88 9.58 6.48
C GLY A 65 6.71 10.53 5.60
N VAL A 66 7.65 9.99 4.82
CA VAL A 66 8.47 10.77 3.87
C VAL A 66 7.60 11.43 2.81
N PHE A 67 6.61 10.72 2.26
CA PHE A 67 5.71 11.28 1.26
C PHE A 67 4.86 12.42 1.84
N LEU A 68 4.28 12.25 3.03
CA LEU A 68 3.49 13.30 3.66
C LEU A 68 4.33 14.56 3.93
N PHE A 69 5.54 14.38 4.47
CA PHE A 69 6.46 15.49 4.72
C PHE A 69 6.83 16.23 3.42
N THR A 70 7.13 15.47 2.37
CA THR A 70 7.51 16.03 1.06
C THR A 70 6.35 16.78 0.41
N VAL A 71 5.14 16.22 0.44
CA VAL A 71 3.95 16.86 -0.15
C VAL A 71 3.60 18.16 0.58
N GLU A 72 3.77 18.20 1.90
CA GLU A 72 3.55 19.42 2.67
C GLU A 72 4.55 20.52 2.30
N GLU A 73 5.81 20.17 2.06
CA GLU A 73 6.84 21.15 1.66
C GLU A 73 6.65 21.65 0.22
N VAL A 74 6.23 20.78 -0.71
CA VAL A 74 6.00 21.16 -2.12
C VAL A 74 4.71 21.97 -2.30
N ARG A 75 3.77 21.89 -1.35
CA ARG A 75 2.52 22.66 -1.39
C ARG A 75 2.68 24.11 -0.92
N LYS A 76 3.74 24.42 -0.17
CA LYS A 76 4.13 25.79 0.19
C LYS A 76 4.71 26.52 -1.02
#